data_AF-A0A0F7PKL9-F1
#
_entry.id   AF-A0A0F7PKL9-F1
#
_cell.length_a   1.000
_cell.length_b   1.000
_cell.length_c   1.000
_cell.angle_alpha   90.00
_cell.angle_beta   90.00
_cell.angle_gamma   90.00
#
_symmetry.space_group_name_H-M   'P 1'
#
loop_
_entity.id
_entity.type
_entity.pdbx_description
1 polymer ?
#
loop_
_entity_poly.entity_id
_entity_poly.type
_entity_poly.pdbx_seq_one_letter_code
_entity_poly.pdbx_strand_id
1 'polypeptide(L)'
;MPAMKNGSIFDPVDTQVGGDADIDGIAQTITADDINTVLMSPRSVDQRIYVLRSMRDELEARSHADFGGDMDPLVAEINGALEQLSPQM
;
A
#
# COMPACT_ATOMS: atom_id res chain seq x y z
N MET A 1 -55.61 -7.70 -1.55
CA MET A 1 -54.21 -7.26 -1.31
C MET A 1 -53.54 -8.32 -0.44
N PRO A 2 -52.37 -8.87 -0.84
CA PRO A 2 -51.51 -9.61 0.08
C PRO A 2 -50.15 -8.90 0.30
N ALA A 3 -49.65 -9.04 1.53
CA ALA A 3 -48.44 -8.39 2.05
C ALA A 3 -47.14 -8.91 1.40
N MET A 4 -46.22 -8.01 1.07
CA MET A 4 -44.90 -8.33 0.54
C MET A 4 -43.96 -8.81 1.65
N LYS A 5 -43.30 -9.94 1.39
CA LYS A 5 -42.25 -10.55 2.20
C LYS A 5 -40.94 -9.79 1.94
N ASN A 6 -40.41 -9.13 2.96
CA ASN A 6 -39.16 -8.37 2.85
C ASN A 6 -37.98 -9.35 2.66
N GLY A 7 -37.51 -9.49 1.42
CA GLY A 7 -36.33 -10.28 1.08
C GLY A 7 -35.07 -9.55 1.53
N SER A 8 -34.29 -10.19 2.38
CA SER A 8 -32.93 -9.78 2.73
C SER A 8 -32.04 -9.92 1.49
N ILE A 9 -31.68 -8.80 0.86
CA ILE A 9 -30.85 -8.76 -0.36
C ILE A 9 -29.41 -8.43 0.05
N PHE A 10 -28.73 -9.34 0.74
CA PHE A 10 -27.28 -9.25 0.88
C PHE A 10 -26.71 -10.64 0.72
N ASP A 11 -26.50 -11.03 -0.55
CA ASP A 11 -25.50 -12.03 -0.87
C ASP A 11 -24.13 -11.41 -0.59
N PRO A 12 -23.24 -12.09 0.16
CA PRO A 12 -21.86 -11.63 0.28
C PRO A 12 -21.22 -11.71 -1.10
N VAL A 13 -20.80 -10.55 -1.61
CA VAL A 13 -20.03 -10.45 -2.85
C VAL A 13 -18.74 -11.23 -2.68
N ASP A 14 -18.55 -12.23 -3.53
CA ASP A 14 -17.33 -13.01 -3.67
C ASP A 14 -16.26 -12.09 -4.28
N THR A 15 -15.56 -11.33 -3.43
CA THR A 15 -14.51 -10.42 -3.90
C THR A 15 -13.29 -11.23 -4.31
N GLN A 16 -13.23 -11.55 -5.60
CA GLN A 16 -12.01 -11.94 -6.28
C GLN A 16 -11.02 -10.77 -6.21
N VAL A 17 -10.15 -10.78 -5.19
CA VAL A 17 -9.03 -9.86 -5.07
C VAL A 17 -7.95 -10.31 -6.06
N GLY A 18 -7.90 -9.67 -7.22
CA GLY A 18 -6.89 -9.92 -8.23
C GLY A 18 -7.26 -9.29 -9.56
N GLY A 19 -6.72 -8.11 -9.83
CA GLY A 19 -6.88 -7.40 -11.09
C GLY A 19 -5.73 -6.42 -11.29
N ASP A 20 -4.66 -6.90 -11.92
CA ASP A 20 -3.60 -6.05 -12.46
C ASP A 20 -4.19 -5.22 -13.62
N ALA A 21 -4.47 -3.93 -13.43
CA ALA A 21 -4.29 -2.86 -14.42
C ALA A 21 -4.91 -1.51 -14.01
N ASP A 22 -4.08 -0.47 -14.16
CA ASP A 22 -4.35 0.96 -14.36
C ASP A 22 -4.85 1.82 -13.18
N ILE A 23 -3.89 2.61 -12.71
CA ILE A 23 -3.86 3.47 -11.54
C ILE A 23 -4.68 4.74 -11.84
N ASP A 24 -5.99 4.65 -11.69
CA ASP A 24 -6.80 5.77 -11.21
C ASP A 24 -7.78 5.29 -10.11
N GLY A 25 -7.35 4.23 -9.42
CA GLY A 25 -7.93 3.81 -8.15
C GLY A 25 -7.42 4.73 -7.07
N ILE A 26 -8.31 5.12 -6.15
CA ILE A 26 -7.99 5.87 -4.93
C ILE A 26 -6.66 5.33 -4.39
N ALA A 27 -5.61 6.15 -4.45
CA ALA A 27 -4.26 5.74 -4.12
C ALA A 27 -4.29 5.12 -2.72
N GLN A 28 -4.07 3.81 -2.64
CA GLN A 28 -4.22 3.08 -1.37
C GLN A 28 -3.24 3.65 -0.35
N THR A 29 -3.64 3.70 0.92
CA THR A 29 -2.76 4.18 1.98
C THR A 29 -1.60 3.21 2.14
N ILE A 30 -0.37 3.70 1.99
CA ILE A 30 0.83 2.93 2.34
C ILE A 30 0.92 2.84 3.86
N THR A 31 1.15 1.65 4.37
CA THR A 31 1.29 1.38 5.81
C THR A 31 2.65 0.75 6.15
N ALA A 32 2.99 0.72 7.44
CA ALA A 32 4.15 0.02 7.97
C ALA A 32 4.16 -1.48 7.58
N ASP A 33 2.98 -2.11 7.58
CA ASP A 33 2.85 -3.53 7.21
C ASP A 33 3.16 -3.78 5.72
N ASP A 34 2.80 -2.83 4.84
CA ASP A 34 3.16 -2.90 3.43
C ASP A 34 4.67 -2.82 3.23
N ILE A 35 5.33 -1.91 3.96
CA ILE A 35 6.79 -1.74 3.93
C ILE A 35 7.47 -3.03 4.39
N ASN A 36 7.02 -3.58 5.53
CA ASN A 36 7.55 -4.83 6.06
C ASN A 36 7.30 -6.02 5.13
N THR A 37 6.12 -6.08 4.50
CA THR A 37 5.77 -7.11 3.52
C THR A 37 6.74 -7.08 2.33
N VAL A 38 7.09 -5.90 1.82
CA VAL A 38 8.10 -5.77 0.76
C VAL A 38 9.47 -6.21 1.25
N LEU A 39 9.88 -5.76 2.45
CA LEU A 39 11.17 -6.11 3.04
C LEU A 39 11.34 -7.64 3.20
N MET A 40 10.31 -8.33 3.67
CA MET A 40 10.30 -9.77 3.90
C MET A 40 9.95 -10.60 2.66
N SER A 41 9.59 -9.96 1.54
CA SER A 41 9.16 -10.67 0.33
C SER A 41 10.27 -11.56 -0.26
N PRO A 42 9.92 -12.66 -0.94
CA PRO A 42 10.89 -13.55 -1.58
C PRO A 42 11.51 -12.97 -2.87
N ARG A 43 11.25 -11.68 -3.17
CA ARG A 43 11.78 -10.99 -4.36
C ARG A 43 13.29 -10.75 -4.22
N SER A 44 13.96 -10.49 -5.35
CA SER A 44 15.38 -10.14 -5.29
C SER A 44 15.61 -8.85 -4.49
N VAL A 45 16.82 -8.66 -3.97
CA VAL A 45 17.19 -7.45 -3.23
C VAL A 45 16.93 -6.20 -4.06
N ASP A 46 17.35 -6.19 -5.33
CA ASP A 46 17.15 -5.06 -6.25
C ASP A 46 15.67 -4.74 -6.48
N GLN A 47 14.83 -5.77 -6.62
CA GLN A 47 13.38 -5.58 -6.77
C GLN A 47 12.75 -5.00 -5.51
N ARG A 48 13.16 -5.46 -4.32
CA ARG A 48 12.69 -4.89 -3.05
C ARG A 48 13.11 -3.44 -2.89
N ILE A 49 14.37 -3.11 -3.19
CA ILE A 49 14.88 -1.74 -3.17
C ILE A 49 14.08 -0.85 -4.14
N TYR A 50 13.82 -1.33 -5.35
CA TYR A 50 13.04 -0.58 -6.34
C TYR A 50 11.63 -0.25 -5.82
N VAL A 51 10.92 -1.24 -5.27
CA VAL A 51 9.56 -1.05 -4.75
C VAL A 51 9.56 -0.10 -3.55
N LEU A 52 10.49 -0.27 -2.60
CA LEU A 52 10.62 0.62 -1.44
C LEU A 52 10.89 2.07 -1.86
N ARG A 53 11.76 2.28 -2.86
CA ARG A 53 11.99 3.63 -3.42
C ARG A 53 10.72 4.21 -4.04
N SER A 54 9.97 3.40 -4.80
CA SER A 54 8.69 3.84 -5.38
C SER A 54 7.67 4.24 -4.30
N MET A 55 7.58 3.49 -3.20
CA MET A 55 6.71 3.82 -2.07
C MET A 55 7.11 5.13 -1.39
N ARG A 56 8.43 5.36 -1.23
CA ARG A 56 8.94 6.61 -0.65
C ARG A 56 8.59 7.80 -1.54
N ASP A 57 8.85 7.70 -2.84
CA ASP A 57 8.60 8.79 -3.79
C ASP A 57 7.09 9.14 -3.82
N GLU A 58 6.21 8.15 -3.65
CA GLU A 58 4.77 8.37 -3.50
C GLU A 58 4.41 9.08 -2.19
N LEU A 59 4.98 8.68 -1.04
CA LEU A 59 4.75 9.34 0.25
C LEU A 59 5.25 10.79 0.24
N GLU A 60 6.39 11.05 -0.39
CA GLU A 60 6.94 12.40 -0.55
C GLU A 60 6.06 13.25 -1.47
N ALA A 61 5.52 12.70 -2.56
CA ALA A 61 4.58 13.41 -3.40
C ALA A 61 3.29 13.79 -2.64
N ARG A 62 2.81 12.91 -1.75
CA ARG A 62 1.65 13.18 -0.88
C ARG A 62 1.97 14.19 0.21
N SER A 63 3.17 14.14 0.82
CA SER A 63 3.54 15.06 1.90
C SER A 63 3.58 16.53 1.45
N HIS A 64 3.91 16.77 0.17
CA HIS A 64 3.84 18.09 -0.47
C HIS A 64 2.40 18.61 -0.66
N ALA A 65 1.39 17.76 -0.50
CA ALA A 65 -0.02 18.06 -0.74
C ALA A 65 -0.84 18.34 0.55
N ASP A 66 -0.25 19.03 1.54
CA ASP A 66 -0.86 19.47 2.82
C ASP A 66 -0.90 18.49 4.00
N PHE A 67 -0.01 17.49 4.08
CA PHE A 67 0.05 16.57 5.23
C PHE A 67 1.10 16.93 6.29
N GLY A 68 1.79 18.07 6.20
CA GLY A 68 2.56 18.64 7.32
C GLY A 68 3.62 17.74 7.99
N GLY A 69 4.18 16.76 7.28
CA GLY A 69 5.11 15.77 7.83
C GLY A 69 4.47 14.53 8.45
N ASP A 70 3.15 14.36 8.36
CA ASP A 70 2.43 13.17 8.88
C ASP A 70 2.93 11.85 8.26
N MET A 71 3.56 11.93 7.09
CA MET A 71 4.13 10.78 6.37
C MET A 71 5.60 10.52 6.72
N ASP A 72 6.27 11.43 7.46
CA ASP A 72 7.68 11.31 7.82
C ASP A 72 8.01 10.01 8.58
N PRO A 73 7.14 9.49 9.50
CA PRO A 73 7.39 8.20 10.14
C PRO A 73 7.48 7.04 9.15
N LEU A 74 6.62 7.02 8.13
CA LEU A 74 6.63 5.98 7.10
C LEU A 74 7.82 6.12 6.15
N VAL A 75 8.20 7.36 5.80
CA VAL A 75 9.42 7.63 5.03
C VAL A 75 10.67 7.16 5.79
N ALA A 76 10.73 7.40 7.10
CA ALA A 76 11.82 6.92 7.95
C ALA A 76 11.88 5.38 8.00
N GLU A 77 10.73 4.72 8.08
CA GLU A 77 10.65 3.25 8.06
C GLU A 77 11.16 2.67 6.73
N ILE A 78 10.77 3.27 5.60
CA ILE A 78 11.30 2.87 4.28
C ILE A 78 12.82 3.06 4.23
N ASN A 79 13.34 4.18 4.73
CA ASN A 79 14.78 4.42 4.75
C ASN A 79 15.53 3.37 5.59
N GLY A 80 14.99 2.99 6.75
CA GLY A 80 15.54 1.90 7.56
C GLY A 80 15.50 0.55 6.84
N ALA A 81 14.43 0.24 6.11
CA ALA A 81 14.34 -0.97 5.30
C ALA A 81 15.35 -0.97 4.13
N LEU A 82 15.57 0.18 3.49
CA LEU A 82 16.57 0.35 2.44
C LEU A 82 18.00 0.17 2.96
N GLU A 83 18.31 0.69 4.15
CA GLU A 83 19.62 0.53 4.79
C GLU A 83 19.89 -0.94 5.16
N GLN A 84 18.86 -1.69 5.58
CA GLN A 84 19.01 -3.13 5.83
C GLN A 84 19.32 -3.93 4.56
N LEU A 85 18.74 -3.54 3.41
CA LEU A 85 18.93 -4.23 2.13
C LEU A 85 20.21 -3.83 1.41
N SER A 86 20.66 -2.59 1.61
CA SER A 86 21.88 -2.05 1.04
C SER A 86 22.63 -1.27 2.12
N PRO A 87 23.26 -1.95 3.08
CA PRO A 87 24.12 -1.28 4.04
C PRO A 87 25.21 -0.61 3.23
N GLN A 88 25.30 0.72 3.30
CA GLN A 88 26.40 1.43 2.66
C GLN A 88 27.70 0.87 3.24
N MET A 89 28.47 0.16 2.42
CA MET A 89 29.80 -0.34 2.76
C MET A 89 30.79 0.82 2.90
#